data_AF-A0A950I5S8-F1
#
_entry.id   AF-A0A950I5S8-F1
#
_cell.length_a   1.000
_cell.length_b   1.000
_cell.length_c   1.000
_cell.angle_alpha   90.00
_cell.angle_beta   90.00
_cell.angle_gamma   90.00
#
_symmetry.space_group_name_H-M   'P 1'
#
loop_
_entity.id
_entity.type
_entity.pdbx_description
1 polymer ?
#
loop_
_entity_poly.entity_id
_entity_poly.type
_entity_poly.pdbx_seq_one_letter_code
_entity_poly.pdbx_strand_id
1 'polypeptide(L)'
;MARIKTKHVAWATAGVLAGVSAGCSVTTTPPVYHPAPQPVAPSRPESTMRSESNGPLYRTDNMSLERYKRVLAERIVEQNPDRIYAGNPQALLRSVIVMKYVIDADGRVVSVDTVRSNGDSATLATAHAAIRQAAPYPAPPHQLLSHGKVEIVETMLFNTDGRFQPRTIAQPQLTE
;
A
#
# COMPACT_ATOMS: atom_id res chain seq x y z
N MET A 1 31.25 25.73 -29.72
CA MET A 1 31.43 24.62 -30.68
C MET A 1 32.19 23.50 -30.00
N ALA A 2 31.53 22.42 -29.58
CA ALA A 2 32.18 21.16 -29.21
C ALA A 2 31.17 20.00 -29.27
N ARG A 3 31.63 18.89 -29.83
CA ARG A 3 30.84 17.87 -30.56
C ARG A 3 30.08 16.89 -29.67
N ILE A 4 28.85 16.61 -30.09
CA ILE A 4 27.99 15.49 -29.70
C ILE A 4 28.66 14.17 -30.13
N LYS A 5 28.64 13.14 -29.26
CA LYS A 5 29.07 11.78 -29.61
C LYS A 5 28.03 10.75 -29.16
N THR A 6 27.01 10.59 -29.99
CA THR A 6 26.04 9.49 -29.92
C THR A 6 26.72 8.20 -30.40
N LYS A 7 26.59 7.10 -29.66
CA LYS A 7 26.88 5.76 -30.16
C LYS A 7 25.68 4.86 -29.90
N HIS A 8 25.00 4.51 -30.99
CA HIS A 8 24.00 3.45 -31.04
C HIS A 8 24.71 2.09 -30.99
N VAL A 9 24.20 1.17 -30.19
CA VAL A 9 24.50 -0.26 -30.32
C VAL A 9 23.18 -0.98 -30.47
N ALA A 10 22.98 -1.54 -31.66
CA ALA A 10 21.87 -2.41 -32.04
C ALA A 10 22.43 -3.81 -32.31
N TRP A 11 21.74 -4.84 -31.83
CA TRP A 11 21.79 -6.23 -32.32
C TRP A 11 20.49 -6.88 -31.81
N ALA A 12 19.43 -7.06 -32.60
CA ALA A 12 19.14 -7.99 -33.70
C ALA A 12 19.05 -9.48 -33.29
N THR A 13 17.79 -9.99 -33.30
CA THR A 13 17.27 -11.31 -33.77
C THR A 13 17.85 -12.60 -33.19
N ALA A 14 17.18 -13.77 -33.05
CA ALA A 14 15.84 -14.32 -33.29
C ALA A 14 15.85 -15.76 -32.71
N GLY A 15 14.69 -16.42 -32.52
CA GLY A 15 14.68 -17.87 -32.23
C GLY A 15 13.31 -18.44 -31.87
N VAL A 16 12.67 -19.08 -32.85
CA VAL A 16 11.39 -19.82 -32.81
C VAL A 16 11.60 -21.27 -32.31
N LEU A 17 10.60 -21.88 -31.67
CA LEU A 17 10.27 -23.31 -31.89
C LEU A 17 8.85 -23.68 -31.44
N ALA A 18 8.13 -24.34 -32.34
CA ALA A 18 6.78 -24.86 -32.23
C ALA A 18 6.76 -26.29 -31.67
N GLY A 19 5.60 -26.73 -31.14
CA GLY A 19 5.35 -28.12 -30.78
C GLY A 19 3.85 -28.42 -30.68
N VAL A 20 3.28 -28.91 -31.78
CA VAL A 20 1.92 -29.46 -31.89
C VAL A 20 2.00 -30.97 -31.64
N SER A 21 1.05 -31.54 -30.90
CA SER A 21 0.66 -32.95 -31.06
C SER A 21 -0.82 -33.16 -30.72
N ALA A 22 -1.48 -33.93 -31.56
CA ALA A 22 -2.89 -34.29 -31.56
C ALA A 22 -3.05 -35.78 -31.20
N GLY A 23 -4.23 -36.18 -30.68
CA GLY A 23 -4.68 -37.59 -30.74
C GLY A 23 -5.71 -38.03 -29.70
N CYS A 24 -6.96 -38.21 -30.15
CA CYS A 24 -7.95 -39.30 -29.94
C CYS A 24 -8.10 -39.98 -28.55
N SER A 25 -9.27 -40.33 -28.00
CA SER A 25 -10.55 -40.74 -28.57
C SER A 25 -11.67 -40.51 -27.54
N VAL A 26 -12.85 -40.04 -27.96
CA VAL A 26 -14.05 -39.98 -27.12
C VAL A 26 -14.87 -41.25 -27.35
N THR A 27 -14.93 -42.11 -26.32
CA THR A 27 -15.89 -43.22 -26.24
C THR A 27 -16.99 -42.80 -25.27
N THR A 28 -18.17 -42.47 -25.80
CA THR A 28 -19.34 -42.06 -25.01
C THR A 28 -20.13 -43.29 -24.60
N THR A 29 -20.02 -43.69 -23.33
CA THR A 29 -20.94 -44.62 -22.66
C THR A 29 -22.05 -43.80 -22.01
N PRO A 30 -23.34 -44.11 -22.19
CA PRO A 30 -24.40 -43.40 -21.47
C PRO A 30 -24.36 -43.78 -19.98
N PRO A 31 -24.38 -42.80 -19.05
CA PRO A 31 -24.36 -43.10 -17.63
C PRO A 31 -25.72 -43.63 -17.16
N VAL A 32 -25.70 -44.79 -16.50
CA VAL A 32 -26.81 -45.28 -15.68
C VAL A 32 -26.97 -44.33 -14.49
N TYR A 33 -28.14 -43.72 -14.34
CA TYR A 33 -28.44 -42.83 -13.21
C TYR A 33 -28.62 -43.67 -11.93
N HIS A 34 -27.54 -43.81 -11.15
CA HIS A 34 -27.64 -44.13 -9.74
C HIS A 34 -27.94 -42.82 -8.98
N PRO A 35 -28.96 -42.76 -8.11
CA PRO A 35 -29.11 -41.63 -7.20
C PRO A 35 -27.88 -41.61 -6.29
N ALA A 36 -27.09 -40.54 -6.39
CA ALA A 36 -25.94 -40.33 -5.53
C ALA A 36 -26.38 -40.25 -4.07
N PRO A 37 -25.67 -40.87 -3.12
CA PRO A 37 -25.88 -40.58 -1.70
C PRO A 37 -25.62 -39.09 -1.50
N GLN A 38 -26.62 -38.38 -0.98
CA GLN A 38 -26.48 -36.95 -0.68
C GLN A 38 -25.30 -36.77 0.30
N PRO A 39 -24.34 -35.89 0.01
CA PRO A 39 -23.39 -35.46 1.02
C PRO A 39 -24.20 -34.84 2.15
N VAL A 40 -24.18 -35.48 3.33
CA VAL A 40 -24.60 -34.79 4.56
C VAL A 40 -23.74 -33.54 4.64
N ALA A 41 -24.37 -32.38 4.42
CA ALA A 41 -23.70 -31.10 4.61
C ALA A 41 -23.13 -31.12 6.03
N PRO A 42 -21.82 -30.87 6.22
CA PRO A 42 -21.32 -30.66 7.57
C PRO A 42 -22.12 -29.48 8.12
N SER A 43 -22.80 -29.70 9.24
CA SER A 43 -23.45 -28.65 10.02
C SER A 43 -22.39 -27.58 10.26
N ARG A 44 -22.45 -26.50 9.48
CA ARG A 44 -21.59 -25.33 9.65
C ARG A 44 -21.82 -24.90 11.10
N PRO A 45 -20.82 -24.96 12.01
CA PRO A 45 -20.97 -24.28 13.27
C PRO A 45 -21.25 -22.83 12.89
N GLU A 46 -22.40 -22.36 13.37
CA GLU A 46 -22.81 -20.97 13.32
C GLU A 46 -21.56 -20.13 13.48
N SER A 47 -21.26 -19.30 12.49
CA SER A 47 -20.11 -18.42 12.51
C SER A 47 -20.37 -17.43 13.63
N THR A 48 -20.04 -17.83 14.86
CA THR A 48 -19.91 -16.96 16.00
C THR A 48 -19.05 -15.84 15.49
N MET A 49 -19.62 -14.64 15.39
CA MET A 49 -18.88 -13.44 15.11
C MET A 49 -17.65 -13.52 16.00
N ARG A 50 -16.49 -13.76 15.39
CA ARG A 50 -15.23 -13.57 16.09
C ARG A 50 -15.18 -12.07 16.30
N SER A 51 -15.75 -11.65 17.41
CA SER A 51 -15.34 -10.45 18.11
C SER A 51 -13.83 -10.63 18.24
N GLU A 52 -13.08 -9.94 17.40
CA GLU A 52 -11.65 -9.74 17.62
C GLU A 52 -11.56 -8.90 18.89
N SER A 53 -11.58 -9.59 20.02
CA SER A 53 -11.46 -9.01 21.33
C SER A 53 -10.05 -8.47 21.51
N ASN A 54 -9.96 -7.15 21.69
CA ASN A 54 -9.00 -6.44 22.53
C ASN A 54 -7.52 -6.85 22.37
N GLY A 55 -6.82 -6.17 21.47
CA GLY A 55 -5.45 -5.75 21.79
C GLY A 55 -5.47 -4.72 22.95
N PRO A 56 -4.42 -4.63 23.77
CA PRO A 56 -4.45 -3.97 25.07
C PRO A 56 -4.93 -2.52 24.98
N LEU A 57 -6.10 -2.24 25.55
CA LEU A 57 -6.68 -0.91 25.85
C LEU A 57 -6.14 0.28 25.02
N TYR A 58 -6.24 0.21 23.70
CA TYR A 58 -5.97 1.36 22.83
C TYR A 58 -7.19 2.29 22.77
N ARG A 59 -7.75 2.66 23.92
CA ARG A 59 -8.49 3.93 24.01
C ARG A 59 -7.50 5.05 24.36
N THR A 60 -6.32 5.00 23.76
CA THR A 60 -5.48 6.19 23.66
C THR A 60 -6.28 7.17 22.85
N ASP A 61 -6.58 8.32 23.45
CA ASP A 61 -7.44 9.38 22.92
C ASP A 61 -7.33 9.50 21.38
N ASN A 62 -8.30 8.92 20.66
CA ASN A 62 -8.29 8.86 19.21
C ASN A 62 -8.19 10.26 18.60
N MET A 63 -8.74 11.27 19.27
CA MET A 63 -8.61 12.66 18.85
C MET A 63 -7.16 13.17 18.97
N SER A 64 -6.43 12.77 20.02
CA SER A 64 -5.01 13.10 20.17
C SER A 64 -4.13 12.42 19.12
N LEU A 65 -4.40 11.16 18.78
CA LEU A 65 -3.67 10.44 17.75
C LEU A 65 -3.91 11.05 16.37
N GLU A 66 -5.17 11.31 16.00
CA GLU A 66 -5.51 11.91 14.71
C GLU A 66 -4.94 13.34 14.56
N ARG A 67 -4.93 14.12 15.66
CA ARG A 67 -4.25 15.43 15.67
C ARG A 67 -2.75 15.27 15.44
N TYR A 68 -2.11 14.30 16.10
CA TYR A 68 -0.68 14.07 15.91
C TYR A 68 -0.36 13.61 14.49
N LYS A 69 -1.16 12.68 13.91
CA LYS A 69 -1.03 12.26 12.51
C LYS A 69 -1.12 13.44 11.54
N ARG A 70 -2.01 14.41 11.79
CA ARG A 70 -2.09 15.63 10.99
C ARG A 70 -0.79 16.43 11.01
N VAL A 71 -0.22 16.66 12.19
CA VAL A 71 1.07 17.34 12.33
C VAL A 71 2.19 16.61 11.58
N LEU A 72 2.20 15.27 11.63
CA LEU A 72 3.18 14.47 10.87
C LEU A 72 2.99 14.60 9.35
N ALA A 73 1.74 14.56 8.89
CA ALA A 73 1.41 14.72 7.47
C ALA A 73 1.79 16.11 6.94
N GLU A 74 1.55 17.17 7.72
CA GLU A 74 1.98 18.53 7.40
C GLU A 74 3.51 18.60 7.29
N ARG A 75 4.23 18.01 8.24
CA ARG A 75 5.70 17.95 8.20
C ARG A 75 6.23 17.22 6.96
N ILE A 76 5.58 16.11 6.56
CA ILE A 76 5.94 15.39 5.33
C ILE A 76 5.79 16.32 4.12
N VAL A 77 4.70 17.09 4.04
CA VAL A 77 4.50 18.04 2.95
C VAL A 77 5.55 19.14 2.95
N GLU A 78 5.82 19.76 4.10
CA GLU A 78 6.80 20.84 4.25
C GLU A 78 8.21 20.43 3.81
N GLN A 79 8.61 19.18 4.08
CA GLN A 79 9.95 18.68 3.77
C GLN A 79 10.07 18.08 2.35
N ASN A 80 8.97 18.00 1.59
CA ASN A 80 8.95 17.39 0.26
C ASN A 80 8.28 18.28 -0.81
N PRO A 81 8.49 19.61 -0.85
CA PRO A 81 7.66 20.54 -1.63
C PRO A 81 7.56 20.19 -3.12
N ASP A 82 8.64 19.71 -3.74
CA ASP A 82 8.68 19.36 -5.17
C ASP A 82 7.89 18.10 -5.54
N ARG A 83 7.49 17.31 -4.54
CA ARG A 83 6.83 16.00 -4.72
C ARG A 83 5.38 16.01 -4.28
N ILE A 84 4.88 17.13 -3.75
CA ILE A 84 3.51 17.23 -3.25
C ILE A 84 2.55 17.67 -4.35
N TYR A 85 1.40 17.01 -4.39
CA TYR A 85 0.26 17.49 -5.16
C TYR A 85 -0.61 18.40 -4.29
N ALA A 86 -0.69 19.68 -4.67
CA ALA A 86 -1.57 20.66 -4.04
C ALA A 86 -2.93 20.63 -4.75
N GLY A 87 -3.88 19.85 -4.24
CA GLY A 87 -5.23 19.77 -4.79
C GLY A 87 -6.02 18.54 -4.35
N ASN A 88 -7.17 18.32 -4.99
CA ASN A 88 -7.94 17.10 -4.82
C ASN A 88 -7.21 15.93 -5.48
N PRO A 89 -7.11 14.77 -4.83
CA PRO A 89 -6.60 13.56 -5.49
C PRO A 89 -7.35 13.34 -6.81
N GLN A 90 -6.63 13.03 -7.88
CA GLN A 90 -7.24 12.74 -9.18
C GLN A 90 -8.11 11.47 -9.10
N ALA A 91 -9.06 11.34 -10.04
CA ALA A 91 -9.62 10.03 -10.34
C ALA A 91 -8.51 9.08 -10.82
N LEU A 92 -8.62 7.80 -10.45
CA LEU A 92 -7.66 6.74 -10.84
C LEU A 92 -6.22 7.08 -10.44
N LEU A 93 -5.92 7.02 -9.15
CA LEU A 93 -4.56 7.19 -8.63
C LEU A 93 -3.59 6.16 -9.22
N ARG A 94 -2.35 6.58 -9.46
CA ARG A 94 -1.25 5.69 -9.89
C ARG A 94 -0.89 4.68 -8.82
N SER A 95 -0.87 5.11 -7.56
CA SER A 95 -0.62 4.24 -6.42
C SER A 95 -1.34 4.74 -5.17
N VAL A 96 -1.84 3.81 -4.38
CA VAL A 96 -2.27 4.04 -3.00
C VAL A 96 -1.39 3.16 -2.13
N ILE A 97 -0.50 3.77 -1.36
CA ILE A 97 0.48 3.05 -0.53
C ILE A 97 0.13 3.26 0.93
N VAL A 98 -0.10 2.18 1.66
CA VAL A 98 -0.30 2.25 3.12
C VAL A 98 1.04 1.97 3.78
N MET A 99 1.53 2.96 4.52
CA MET A 99 2.82 2.96 5.18
C MET A 99 2.63 2.89 6.69
N LYS A 100 3.46 2.09 7.35
CA LYS A 100 3.56 2.04 8.81
C LYS A 100 4.94 2.53 9.20
N TYR A 101 5.03 3.48 10.11
CA TYR A 101 6.30 3.96 10.60
C TYR A 101 6.23 4.21 12.10
N VAL A 102 7.37 4.02 12.76
CA VAL A 102 7.47 4.16 14.21
C VAL A 102 8.35 5.35 14.52
N ILE A 103 7.88 6.21 15.42
CA ILE A 103 8.58 7.40 15.90
C ILE A 103 8.92 7.19 17.38
N ASP A 104 10.16 7.49 17.78
CA ASP A 104 10.56 7.50 19.19
C ASP A 104 10.17 8.80 19.91
N ALA A 105 10.38 8.86 21.23
CA ALA A 105 10.08 10.03 22.04
C ALA A 105 10.80 11.32 21.60
N ASP A 106 11.92 11.21 20.87
CA ASP A 106 12.70 12.33 20.35
C ASP A 106 12.25 12.77 18.94
N GLY A 107 11.22 12.13 18.38
CA GLY A 107 10.72 12.45 17.04
C GLY A 107 11.51 11.80 15.90
N ARG A 108 12.41 10.84 16.19
CA ARG A 108 13.18 10.15 15.16
C ARG A 108 12.40 8.95 14.63
N VAL A 109 12.56 8.69 13.34
CA VAL A 109 11.96 7.52 12.69
C VAL A 109 12.83 6.30 12.97
N VAL A 110 12.28 5.32 13.69
CA VAL A 110 13.00 4.09 14.04
C VAL A 110 12.76 2.97 13.03
N SER A 111 11.58 2.93 12.41
CA SER A 111 11.27 1.99 11.33
C SER A 111 10.26 2.58 10.35
N VAL A 112 10.30 2.09 9.11
CA VAL A 112 9.35 2.41 8.05
C VAL A 112 9.12 1.12 7.28
N ASP A 113 7.86 0.67 7.25
CA ASP A 113 7.41 -0.58 6.68
C ASP A 113 6.22 -0.32 5.76
N THR A 114 6.06 -1.17 4.75
CA THR A 114 4.94 -1.08 3.80
C THR A 114 3.87 -2.09 4.19
N VAL A 115 2.66 -1.59 4.42
CA VAL A 115 1.49 -2.41 4.72
C VAL A 115 0.78 -2.83 3.43
N ARG A 116 0.65 -1.90 2.48
CA ARG A 116 0.02 -2.15 1.17
C ARG A 116 0.69 -1.32 0.09
N SER A 117 0.85 -1.91 -1.10
CA SER A 117 1.26 -1.25 -2.32
C SER A 117 0.66 -2.00 -3.52
N ASN A 118 0.61 -1.35 -4.69
CA ASN A 118 0.29 -2.00 -5.95
C ASN A 118 1.52 -2.51 -6.72
N GLY A 119 2.72 -2.42 -6.12
CA GLY A 119 3.96 -2.92 -6.69
C GLY A 119 4.74 -1.92 -7.56
N ASP A 120 4.28 -0.68 -7.68
CA ASP A 120 5.08 0.38 -8.32
C ASP A 120 6.28 0.74 -7.42
N SER A 121 7.47 0.32 -7.84
CA SER A 121 8.70 0.48 -7.07
C SER A 121 9.15 1.95 -6.96
N ALA A 122 8.83 2.78 -7.95
CA ALA A 122 9.23 4.18 -7.96
C ALA A 122 8.40 5.01 -6.95
N THR A 123 7.08 4.79 -6.91
CA THR A 123 6.22 5.45 -5.91
C THR A 123 6.50 4.92 -4.51
N LEU A 124 6.78 3.63 -4.37
CA LEU A 124 7.17 3.02 -3.09
C LEU A 124 8.48 3.60 -2.54
N ALA A 125 9.52 3.70 -3.37
CA ALA A 125 10.78 4.32 -2.99
C ALA A 125 10.58 5.79 -2.59
N THR A 126 9.74 6.51 -3.33
CA THR A 126 9.39 7.92 -3.03
C THR A 126 8.68 8.04 -1.68
N ALA A 127 7.73 7.16 -1.36
CA ALA A 127 7.02 7.17 -0.08
C ALA A 127 7.97 6.91 1.11
N HIS A 128 8.84 5.90 0.99
CA HIS A 128 9.86 5.62 2.02
C HIS A 128 10.81 6.80 2.23
N ALA A 129 11.28 7.40 1.14
CA ALA A 129 12.16 8.57 1.20
C ALA A 129 11.47 9.77 1.87
N ALA A 130 10.22 10.06 1.50
CA ALA A 130 9.48 11.20 2.04
C ALA A 130 9.30 11.13 3.56
N ILE A 131 8.98 9.95 4.12
CA ILE A 131 8.86 9.74 5.57
C ILE A 131 10.21 9.96 6.26
N ARG A 132 11.30 9.42 5.72
CA ARG A 132 12.63 9.57 6.34
C ARG A 132 13.16 11.00 6.24
N GLN A 133 12.92 11.69 5.12
CA GLN A 133 13.34 13.07 4.89
C GLN A 133 12.60 14.08 5.78
N ALA A 134 11.38 13.75 6.20
CA ALA A 134 10.61 14.59 7.11
C ALA A 134 11.14 14.61 8.55
N ALA A 135 12.02 13.66 8.89
CA ALA A 135 12.63 13.58 10.21
C ALA A 135 13.64 14.72 10.46
N PRO A 136 13.78 15.20 11.71
CA PRO A 136 13.00 14.78 12.87
C PRO A 136 11.56 15.32 12.82
N TYR A 137 10.63 14.49 13.28
CA TYR A 137 9.23 14.87 13.51
C TYR A 137 9.07 15.58 14.86
N PRO A 138 7.99 16.34 15.05
CA PRO A 138 7.62 16.84 16.38
C PRO A 138 7.49 15.67 17.37
N ALA A 139 8.04 15.85 18.57
CA ALA A 139 8.02 14.83 19.61
C ALA A 139 6.57 14.37 19.90
N PRO A 140 6.28 13.06 19.98
CA PRO A 140 4.96 12.59 20.30
C PRO A 140 4.53 13.02 21.72
N PRO A 141 3.26 13.40 21.93
CA PRO A 141 2.71 13.54 23.28
C PRO A 141 2.93 12.27 24.10
N HIS A 142 3.34 12.42 25.37
CA HIS A 142 3.64 11.28 26.24
C HIS A 142 2.50 10.24 26.35
N GLN A 143 1.25 10.70 26.22
CA GLN A 143 0.06 9.84 26.25
C GLN A 143 -0.03 8.89 25.04
N LEU A 144 0.59 9.24 23.91
CA LEU A 144 0.64 8.39 22.71
C LEU A 144 1.78 7.36 22.75
N LEU A 145 2.74 7.52 23.66
CA LEU A 145 3.90 6.66 23.73
C LEU A 145 3.55 5.32 24.39
N SER A 146 3.88 4.23 23.69
CA SER A 146 3.95 2.88 24.22
C SER A 146 5.41 2.42 24.17
N HIS A 147 5.99 2.11 25.32
CA HIS A 147 7.42 1.76 25.45
C HIS A 147 8.36 2.80 24.79
N GLY A 148 8.05 4.08 24.95
CA GLY A 148 8.85 5.20 24.42
C GLY A 148 8.72 5.44 22.91
N LYS A 149 7.73 4.82 22.26
CA LYS A 149 7.51 4.94 20.82
C LYS A 149 6.03 5.09 20.49
N VAL A 150 5.73 5.62 19.31
CA VAL A 150 4.38 5.63 18.72
C VAL A 150 4.44 5.02 17.33
N GLU A 151 3.48 4.16 17.02
CA GLU A 151 3.30 3.60 15.69
C GLU A 151 2.24 4.41 14.93
N ILE A 152 2.54 4.75 13.68
CA ILE A 152 1.69 5.55 12.82
C ILE A 152 1.42 4.77 11.54
N VAL A 153 0.16 4.75 11.11
CA VAL A 153 -0.25 4.27 9.80
C VAL A 153 -0.78 5.44 8.98
N GLU A 154 -0.17 5.68 7.83
CA GLU A 154 -0.53 6.75 6.90
C GLU A 154 -0.74 6.18 5.50
N THR A 155 -1.72 6.70 4.77
CA THR A 155 -1.93 6.35 3.36
C THR A 155 -1.38 7.45 2.47
N MET A 156 -0.50 7.11 1.53
CA MET A 156 0.07 8.01 0.54
C MET A 156 -0.67 7.84 -0.79
N LEU A 157 -1.27 8.91 -1.28
CA LEU A 157 -2.02 8.95 -2.54
C LEU A 157 -1.13 9.51 -3.65
N PHE A 158 -0.76 8.71 -4.64
CA PHE A 158 0.09 9.12 -5.77
C PHE A 158 -0.72 9.35 -7.04
N ASN A 159 -0.49 10.49 -7.66
CA ASN A 159 -1.05 10.86 -8.96
C ASN A 159 -0.22 10.28 -10.11
N THR A 160 -0.74 10.35 -11.33
CA THR A 160 -0.06 9.81 -12.52
C THR A 160 1.28 10.48 -12.79
N ASP A 161 1.40 11.77 -12.45
CA ASP A 161 2.64 12.54 -12.56
C ASP A 161 3.70 12.19 -11.50
N GLY A 162 3.38 11.28 -10.56
CA GLY A 162 4.28 10.81 -9.51
C GLY A 162 4.31 11.71 -8.26
N ARG A 163 3.59 12.84 -8.25
CA ARG A 163 3.40 13.63 -7.03
C ARG A 163 2.42 12.93 -6.10
N PHE A 164 2.53 13.20 -4.79
CA PHE A 164 1.73 12.53 -3.78
C PHE A 164 1.12 13.49 -2.76
N GLN A 165 0.20 12.97 -1.97
CA GLN A 165 -0.33 13.63 -0.78
C GLN A 165 -0.64 12.60 0.33
N PRO A 166 -0.30 12.88 1.60
CA PRO A 166 -0.78 12.08 2.72
C PRO A 166 -2.30 12.17 2.84
N ARG A 167 -2.97 11.04 3.06
CA ARG A 167 -4.44 10.95 3.14
C ARG A 167 -5.01 11.74 4.31
N THR A 168 -4.26 11.88 5.40
CA THR A 168 -4.67 12.62 6.60
C THR A 168 -4.99 14.10 6.31
N ILE A 169 -4.34 14.69 5.31
CA ILE A 169 -4.54 16.10 4.89
C ILE A 169 -5.11 16.23 3.47
N ALA A 170 -5.32 15.12 2.77
CA ALA A 170 -5.95 15.11 1.46
C ALA A 170 -7.44 15.49 1.56
N GLN A 171 -7.87 16.35 0.65
CA GLN A 171 -9.29 16.56 0.42
C GLN A 171 -9.95 15.27 -0.12
N PRO A 172 -11.27 15.09 0.06
CA PRO A 172 -11.99 13.98 -0.54
C PRO A 172 -11.71 13.88 -2.04
N GLN A 173 -11.58 12.66 -2.55
CA GLN A 173 -11.45 12.46 -3.99
C GLN A 173 -12.75 12.91 -4.67
N LEU A 174 -12.61 13.63 -5.78
CA LEU A 174 -13.77 13.98 -6.61
C LEU A 174 -14.36 12.67 -7.16
N THR A 175 -15.64 12.46 -6.87
CA THR A 175 -16.44 11.38 -7.48
C THR A 175 -17.12 12.02 -8.69
N GLU A 176 -16.95 11.43 -9.87
CA GLU A 176 -17.67 11.87 -11.08
C GLU A 176 -19.18 11.62 -10.97
#